data_AF-A0AAJ6Z2N1-F1
#
_entry.id   AF-A0AAJ6Z2N1-F1
#
_cell.length_a   1.000
_cell.length_b   1.000
_cell.length_c   1.000
_cell.angle_alpha   90.00
_cell.angle_beta   90.00
_cell.angle_gamma   90.00
#
_symmetry.space_group_name_H-M   'P 1'
#
loop_
_entity.id
_entity.type
_entity.pdbx_description
1 polymer ?
#
loop_
_entity_poly.entity_id
_entity_poly.type
_entity_poly.pdbx_seq_one_letter_code
_entity_poly.pdbx_strand_id
1 'polypeptide(L)'
;MLARLLPNCGGAGGVCRRLYDGVVRSKALYGAPIWAARPLSHSNMVLLRRAQRTMAQRASRAYRTVSYEAACLISGSLPWDLEAGVLAEVYRRRALMRRRGEEPLPEEIVRWRKEGRDDLFRRWQERLADAS
;
A
#
# COMPACT_ATOMS: atom_id res chain seq x y z
N MET A 1 4.47 -2.45 -21.58
CA MET A 1 5.49 -1.40 -21.36
C MET A 1 6.38 -1.64 -20.13
N LEU A 2 5.85 -2.15 -19.00
CA LEU A 2 6.62 -2.37 -17.77
C LEU A 2 7.65 -3.52 -17.80
N ALA A 3 7.48 -4.51 -18.70
CA ALA A 3 8.35 -5.69 -18.76
C ALA A 3 9.79 -5.37 -19.25
N ARG A 4 9.99 -4.27 -19.98
CA ARG A 4 11.31 -3.87 -20.50
C ARG A 4 12.15 -3.07 -19.49
N LEU A 5 11.52 -2.47 -18.47
CA LEU A 5 12.20 -1.55 -17.56
C LEU A 5 12.84 -2.24 -16.34
N LEU A 6 12.32 -3.41 -15.94
CA LEU A 6 12.78 -4.16 -14.78
C LEU A 6 12.80 -5.68 -15.08
N PRO A 7 13.76 -6.15 -15.91
CA PRO A 7 13.95 -7.58 -16.10
C PRO A 7 14.34 -8.27 -14.78
N ASN A 8 13.80 -9.48 -14.55
CA ASN A 8 14.05 -10.26 -13.34
C ASN A 8 15.53 -10.62 -13.17
N CYS A 9 16.25 -10.83 -14.26
CA CYS A 9 17.69 -11.12 -14.27
C CYS A 9 18.42 -10.01 -15.05
N GLY A 10 19.53 -9.49 -14.51
CA GLY A 10 20.37 -8.48 -15.18
C GLY A 10 19.88 -7.02 -15.18
N GLY A 11 18.82 -6.68 -14.45
CA GLY A 11 18.22 -5.32 -14.44
C GLY A 11 18.59 -4.40 -13.26
N ALA A 12 18.27 -3.10 -13.43
CA ALA A 12 18.53 -1.95 -12.56
C ALA A 12 18.50 -2.22 -11.03
N GLY A 13 19.48 -1.65 -10.32
CA GLY A 13 19.76 -1.87 -8.90
C GLY A 13 18.61 -1.51 -7.94
N GLY A 14 18.75 -1.90 -6.67
CA GLY A 14 17.71 -1.75 -5.64
C GLY A 14 17.19 -0.31 -5.47
N VAL A 15 18.02 0.71 -5.75
CA VAL A 15 17.62 2.13 -5.69
C VAL A 15 16.56 2.47 -6.74
N CYS A 16 16.76 2.09 -8.01
CA CYS A 16 15.78 2.33 -9.08
C CYS A 16 14.46 1.63 -8.80
N ARG A 17 14.52 0.44 -8.20
CA ARG A 17 13.33 -0.34 -7.84
C ARG A 17 12.53 0.30 -6.71
N ARG A 18 13.20 0.81 -5.67
CA ARG A 18 12.55 1.57 -4.58
C ARG A 18 11.94 2.88 -5.07
N LEU A 19 12.64 3.60 -5.94
CA LEU A 19 12.10 4.81 -6.56
C LEU A 19 10.85 4.48 -7.39
N TYR A 20 10.90 3.40 -8.18
CA TYR A 20 9.78 2.95 -8.97
C TYR A 20 8.59 2.52 -8.09
N ASP A 21 8.82 1.75 -7.02
CA ASP A 21 7.77 1.40 -6.05
C ASP A 21 7.17 2.65 -5.42
N GLY A 22 7.98 3.62 -5.02
CA GLY A 22 7.51 4.90 -4.46
C GLY A 22 6.63 5.70 -5.43
N VAL A 23 7.01 5.79 -6.71
CA VAL A 23 6.22 6.49 -7.74
C VAL A 23 4.89 5.77 -7.99
N VAL A 24 4.90 4.45 -8.13
CA VAL A 24 3.67 3.69 -8.37
C VAL A 24 2.76 3.71 -7.14
N ARG A 25 3.32 3.55 -5.94
CA ARG A 25 2.61 3.69 -4.67
C ARG A 25 1.92 5.05 -4.58
N SER A 26 2.65 6.14 -4.85
CA SER A 26 2.09 7.49 -4.86
C SER A 26 0.91 7.60 -5.82
N LYS A 27 1.06 7.11 -7.06
CA LYS A 27 -0.02 7.11 -8.06
C LYS A 27 -1.22 6.28 -7.63
N ALA A 28 -0.99 5.09 -7.08
CA ALA A 28 -2.04 4.18 -6.63
C ALA A 28 -2.82 4.76 -5.43
N LEU A 29 -2.12 5.42 -4.50
CA LEU A 29 -2.67 5.89 -3.25
C LEU A 29 -3.14 7.35 -3.26
N TYR A 30 -2.87 8.11 -4.31
CA TYR A 30 -3.29 9.51 -4.41
C TYR A 30 -4.80 9.70 -4.16
N GLY A 31 -5.62 8.85 -4.79
CA GLY A 31 -7.08 8.85 -4.62
C GLY A 31 -7.60 7.95 -3.50
N ALA A 32 -6.72 7.30 -2.72
CA ALA A 32 -7.09 6.27 -1.75
C ALA A 32 -8.20 6.69 -0.79
N PRO A 33 -8.17 7.89 -0.20
CA PRO A 33 -9.23 8.30 0.70
C PRO A 33 -10.63 8.33 0.10
N ILE A 34 -10.75 8.53 -1.22
CA ILE A 34 -12.04 8.62 -1.89
C ILE A 34 -12.55 7.24 -2.27
N TRP A 35 -11.71 6.41 -2.88
CA TRP A 35 -12.13 5.09 -3.34
C TRP A 35 -12.15 4.03 -2.22
N ALA A 36 -11.39 4.21 -1.12
CA ALA A 36 -11.40 3.31 0.03
C ALA A 36 -12.42 3.69 1.11
N ALA A 37 -13.05 4.88 1.03
CA ALA A 37 -14.06 5.32 2.00
C ALA A 37 -15.42 4.63 1.84
N ARG A 38 -15.69 4.05 0.68
CA ARG A 38 -16.88 3.21 0.45
C ARG A 38 -16.49 1.74 0.67
N PRO A 39 -17.38 0.89 1.20
CA PRO A 39 -17.14 -0.55 1.21
C PRO A 39 -16.78 -0.95 -0.22
N LEU A 40 -15.52 -1.32 -0.39
CA LEU A 40 -14.92 -1.52 -1.70
C LEU A 40 -15.79 -2.52 -2.46
N SER A 41 -16.11 -2.20 -3.71
CA SER A 41 -16.38 -3.27 -4.67
C SER A 41 -15.13 -4.13 -4.65
N HIS A 42 -15.26 -5.37 -4.16
CA HIS A 42 -14.19 -6.36 -4.02
C HIS A 42 -13.22 -6.37 -5.23
N SER A 43 -13.76 -6.08 -6.42
CA SER A 43 -13.06 -5.88 -7.68
C SER A 43 -11.90 -4.86 -7.64
N ASN A 44 -12.07 -3.70 -7.00
CA ASN A 44 -11.02 -2.67 -6.93
C ASN A 44 -9.83 -3.13 -6.06
N MET A 45 -10.12 -3.83 -4.96
CA MET A 45 -9.08 -4.41 -4.11
C MET A 45 -8.30 -5.51 -4.85
N VAL A 46 -9.00 -6.37 -5.59
CA VAL A 46 -8.37 -7.44 -6.37
C VAL A 46 -7.45 -6.86 -7.44
N LEU A 47 -7.90 -5.82 -8.15
CA LEU A 47 -7.07 -5.12 -9.15
C LEU A 47 -5.82 -4.50 -8.52
N LEU A 48 -5.97 -3.84 -7.37
CA LEU A 48 -4.86 -3.23 -6.63
C LEU A 48 -3.84 -4.28 -6.17
N ARG A 49 -4.31 -5.37 -5.55
CA ARG A 49 -3.45 -6.48 -5.11
C ARG A 49 -2.70 -7.14 -6.27
N ARG A 50 -3.36 -7.34 -7.42
CA ARG A 50 -2.73 -7.90 -8.62
C ARG A 50 -1.64 -6.97 -9.18
N ALA A 51 -1.91 -5.67 -9.25
CA ALA A 51 -0.94 -4.67 -9.69
C ALA A 51 0.28 -4.64 -8.76
N GLN A 52 0.05 -4.55 -7.45
CA GLN A 52 1.14 -4.54 -6.48
C GLN A 52 1.91 -5.85 -6.45
N ARG A 53 1.26 -7.02 -6.47
CA ARG A 53 1.95 -8.33 -6.52
C ARG A 53 2.92 -8.40 -7.69
N THR A 54 2.48 -7.98 -8.87
CA THR A 54 3.33 -7.96 -10.07
C THR A 54 4.55 -7.07 -9.87
N MET A 55 4.36 -5.92 -9.22
CA MET A 55 5.45 -4.98 -8.93
C MET A 55 6.41 -5.51 -7.88
N ALA A 56 5.88 -6.01 -6.77
CA ALA A 56 6.63 -6.59 -5.67
C ALA A 56 7.48 -7.79 -6.14
N GLN A 57 6.92 -8.67 -6.97
CA GLN A 57 7.65 -9.78 -7.59
C GLN A 57 8.82 -9.30 -8.45
N ARG A 58 8.64 -8.25 -9.26
CA ARG A 58 9.72 -7.68 -10.08
C ARG A 58 10.78 -6.96 -9.25
N ALA A 59 10.36 -6.23 -8.22
CA ALA A 59 11.27 -5.54 -7.31
C ALA A 59 12.17 -6.53 -6.55
N SER A 60 11.63 -7.67 -6.14
CA SER A 60 12.33 -8.72 -5.41
C SER A 60 12.96 -9.83 -6.27
N ARG A 61 12.69 -9.86 -7.58
CA ARG A 61 13.01 -11.01 -8.47
C ARG A 61 12.33 -12.31 -8.02
N ALA A 62 11.22 -12.23 -7.30
CA ALA A 62 10.47 -13.40 -6.84
C ALA A 62 9.76 -14.13 -7.99
N TYR A 63 9.58 -15.44 -7.83
CA TYR A 63 8.83 -16.27 -8.77
C TYR A 63 7.35 -15.88 -8.82
N ARG A 64 6.69 -16.20 -9.95
CA ARG A 64 5.26 -15.94 -10.14
C ARG A 64 4.38 -16.61 -9.07
N THR A 65 4.84 -17.75 -8.53
CA THR A 65 4.16 -18.56 -7.51
C THR A 65 4.12 -17.90 -6.14
N VAL A 66 5.03 -16.96 -5.85
CA VAL A 66 5.10 -16.27 -4.56
C VAL A 66 3.80 -15.47 -4.34
N SER A 67 3.14 -15.73 -3.20
CA SER A 67 1.87 -15.12 -2.81
C SER A 67 1.96 -13.59 -2.74
N TYR A 68 0.83 -12.90 -2.72
CA TYR A 68 0.81 -11.43 -2.61
C TYR A 68 1.49 -10.95 -1.33
N GLU A 69 1.14 -11.56 -0.19
CA GLU A 69 1.67 -11.18 1.12
C GLU A 69 3.18 -11.44 1.20
N ALA A 70 3.64 -12.61 0.73
CA ALA A 70 5.07 -12.93 0.69
C ALA A 70 5.84 -12.03 -0.29
N ALA A 71 5.26 -11.67 -1.44
CA ALA A 71 5.91 -10.76 -2.37
C ALA A 71 6.09 -9.36 -1.75
N CYS A 72 5.08 -8.86 -1.03
CA CYS A 72 5.15 -7.61 -0.28
C CYS A 72 6.26 -7.67 0.79
N LEU A 73 6.32 -8.77 1.55
CA LEU A 73 7.33 -9.00 2.57
C LEU A 73 8.76 -8.97 2.01
N ILE A 74 9.04 -9.75 0.96
CA ILE A 74 10.37 -9.84 0.36
C ILE A 74 10.78 -8.50 -0.31
N SER A 75 9.81 -7.76 -0.85
CA SER A 75 10.08 -6.45 -1.47
C SER A 75 10.17 -5.30 -0.46
N GLY A 76 9.87 -5.54 0.82
CA GLY A 76 9.83 -4.50 1.86
C GLY A 76 8.70 -3.48 1.65
N SER A 77 7.65 -3.86 0.92
CA SER A 77 6.49 -3.01 0.62
C SER A 77 5.32 -3.42 1.50
N LEU A 78 4.56 -2.47 2.02
CA LEU A 78 3.36 -2.76 2.81
C LEU A 78 2.17 -2.99 1.84
N PRO A 79 1.21 -3.84 2.19
CA PRO A 79 0.02 -4.05 1.36
C PRO A 79 -0.75 -2.74 1.11
N TRP A 80 -0.91 -2.34 -0.15
CA TRP A 80 -1.52 -1.06 -0.53
C TRP A 80 -3.00 -0.99 -0.16
N ASP A 81 -3.69 -2.13 -0.11
CA ASP A 81 -5.08 -2.19 0.34
C ASP A 81 -5.22 -1.81 1.82
N LEU A 82 -4.24 -2.15 2.66
CA LEU A 82 -4.21 -1.73 4.06
C LEU A 82 -3.78 -0.26 4.19
N GLU A 83 -2.75 0.17 3.45
CA GLU A 83 -2.32 1.57 3.43
C GLU A 83 -3.45 2.52 3.01
N ALA A 84 -4.22 2.12 2.00
CA ALA A 84 -5.39 2.87 1.56
C ALA A 84 -6.45 3.03 2.66
N GLY A 85 -6.66 1.99 3.46
CA GLY A 85 -7.52 2.05 4.64
C GLY A 85 -7.06 3.08 5.66
N VAL A 86 -5.75 3.11 5.97
CA VAL A 86 -5.15 4.12 6.86
C VAL A 86 -5.34 5.54 6.32
N LEU A 87 -5.10 5.73 5.03
CA LEU A 87 -5.27 7.04 4.38
C LEU A 87 -6.74 7.51 4.40
N ALA A 88 -7.68 6.59 4.16
CA ALA A 88 -9.10 6.89 4.24
C ALA A 88 -9.55 7.23 5.67
N GLU A 89 -9.02 6.53 6.68
CA GLU A 89 -9.27 6.82 8.09
C GLU A 89 -8.81 8.23 8.47
N VAL A 90 -7.55 8.56 8.18
CA VAL A 90 -6.96 9.88 8.48
C VAL A 90 -7.74 10.98 7.77
N TYR A 91 -8.11 10.77 6.51
CA TYR A 91 -8.92 11.72 5.75
C TYR A 91 -10.30 11.92 6.36
N ARG A 92 -10.97 10.84 6.79
CA ARG A 92 -12.30 10.91 7.42
C ARG A 92 -12.25 11.66 8.74
N ARG A 93 -11.25 11.40 9.58
CA ARG A 93 -11.03 12.14 10.83
C ARG A 93 -10.82 13.63 10.57
N ARG A 94 -9.97 13.97 9.60
CA ARG A 94 -9.76 15.37 9.18
C ARG A 94 -11.04 16.02 8.64
N ALA A 95 -11.81 15.31 7.83
CA ALA A 95 -13.07 15.80 7.29
C ALA A 95 -14.12 16.04 8.40
N LEU A 96 -14.14 15.19 9.43
CA LEU A 96 -15.03 15.36 10.59
C LEU A 96 -14.65 16.59 11.43
N MET A 97 -13.36 16.79 11.71
CA MET A 97 -12.88 18.00 12.43
C MET A 97 -13.23 19.27 11.66
N ARG A 98 -12.96 19.29 10.36
CA ARG A 98 -13.29 20.45 9.50
C ARG A 98 -14.78 20.78 9.48
N ARG A 99 -15.65 19.76 9.51
CA ARG A 99 -17.11 19.96 9.60
C ARG A 99 -17.54 20.62 10.92
N ARG A 100 -16.72 20.49 11.97
CA ARG A 100 -16.92 21.14 13.28
C ARG A 100 -16.26 22.53 13.35
N GLY A 101 -15.59 22.97 12.29
CA GLY A 101 -14.82 24.22 12.27
C GLY A 101 -13.41 24.10 12.87
N GLU A 102 -12.95 22.88 13.12
CA GLU A 102 -11.63 22.60 13.71
C GLU A 102 -10.62 22.19 12.62
N GLU A 103 -9.38 22.70 12.68
CA GLU A 103 -8.28 22.22 11.86
C GLU A 103 -7.37 21.34 12.73
N PRO A 104 -7.09 20.09 12.32
CA PRO A 104 -6.26 19.19 13.13
C PRO A 104 -4.82 19.68 13.20
N LEU A 105 -4.22 19.56 14.38
CA LEU A 105 -2.81 19.87 14.56
C LEU A 105 -1.93 18.88 13.78
N PRO A 106 -0.76 19.30 13.27
CA PRO A 106 0.16 18.39 12.58
C PRO A 106 0.52 17.15 13.41
N GLU A 107 0.65 17.29 14.72
CA GLU A 107 0.94 16.20 15.66
C GLU A 107 -0.18 15.16 15.72
N GLU A 108 -1.43 15.58 15.63
CA GLU A 108 -2.59 14.67 15.62
C GLU A 108 -2.63 13.86 14.33
N ILE A 109 -2.32 14.49 13.19
CA ILE A 109 -2.23 13.80 11.91
C ILE A 109 -1.11 12.75 11.95
N VAL A 110 0.04 13.10 12.51
CA VAL A 110 1.17 12.17 12.70
C VAL A 110 0.76 11.01 13.62
N ARG A 111 0.08 11.30 14.73
CA ARG A 111 -0.42 10.30 15.67
C ARG A 111 -1.41 9.33 15.01
N TRP A 112 -2.42 9.83 14.30
CA TRP A 112 -3.39 8.99 13.59
C TRP A 112 -2.74 8.12 12.52
N ARG A 113 -1.74 8.65 11.80
CA ARG A 113 -0.95 7.87 10.84
C ARG A 113 -0.14 6.77 11.53
N LYS A 114 0.44 7.05 12.70
CA LYS A 114 1.18 6.06 13.49
C LYS A 114 0.25 4.94 13.96
N GLU A 115 -0.87 5.29 14.61
CA GLU A 115 -1.92 4.34 15.04
C GLU A 115 -2.38 3.46 13.87
N GLY A 116 -2.68 4.07 12.72
CA GLY A 116 -3.09 3.33 11.53
C GLY A 116 -2.00 2.42 10.98
N ARG A 117 -0.72 2.82 11.04
CA ARG A 117 0.39 1.95 10.66
C ARG A 117 0.55 0.76 11.61
N ASP A 118 0.39 0.98 12.91
CA ASP A 118 0.47 -0.10 13.90
C ASP A 118 -0.65 -1.14 13.70
N ASP A 119 -1.88 -0.69 13.44
CA ASP A 119 -3.01 -1.56 13.07
C ASP A 119 -2.79 -2.28 11.73
N LEU A 120 -2.24 -1.57 10.74
CA LEU A 120 -1.85 -2.16 9.46
C LEU A 120 -0.85 -3.31 9.65
N PHE A 121 0.19 -3.09 10.46
CA PHE A 121 1.20 -4.13 10.73
C PHE A 121 0.56 -5.34 11.41
N ARG A 122 -0.30 -5.14 12.41
CA ARG A 122 -1.01 -6.23 13.08
C ARG A 122 -1.83 -7.06 12.10
N ARG A 123 -2.68 -6.42 11.29
CA ARG A 123 -3.51 -7.10 10.28
C ARG A 123 -2.67 -7.80 9.23
N TRP A 124 -1.52 -7.25 8.87
CA TRP A 124 -0.64 -7.87 7.92
C TRP A 124 0.03 -9.13 8.49
N GLN A 125 0.44 -9.10 9.76
CA GLN A 125 0.96 -10.27 10.46
C GLN A 125 -0.10 -11.39 10.54
N GLU A 126 -1.35 -11.06 10.83
CA GLU A 126 -2.47 -12.03 10.80
C GLU A 126 -2.61 -12.67 9.41
N ARG A 127 -2.63 -11.86 8.34
CA ARG A 127 -2.70 -12.38 6.97
C ARG A 127 -1.50 -13.23 6.56
N LEU A 128 -0.31 -12.93 7.08
CA LEU A 128 0.88 -13.73 6.84
C LEU A 128 0.79 -15.09 7.55
N ALA A 129 0.25 -15.12 8.77
CA ALA A 129 0.01 -16.35 9.50
C ALA A 129 -1.04 -17.23 8.80
N ASP A 130 -2.12 -16.64 8.28
CA ASP A 130 -3.17 -17.36 7.54
C ASP A 130 -2.73 -17.87 6.15
N ALA A 131 -1.67 -17.28 5.58
CA ALA A 131 -1.15 -17.64 4.26
C ALA A 131 -0.02 -18.67 4.29
N SER A 132 0.37 -19.14 5.48
CA SER A 132 1.47 -20.08 5.74
C SER A 132 1.00 -21.53 5.82
#